data_AF-A0A9E6WF36-F1
#
_entry.id   AF-A0A9E6WF36-F1
#
_cell.length_a   1.000
_cell.length_b   1.000
_cell.length_c   1.000
_cell.angle_alpha   90.00
_cell.angle_beta   90.00
_cell.angle_gamma   90.00
#
_symmetry.space_group_name_H-M   'P 1'
#
loop_
_entity.id
_entity.type
_entity.pdbx_description
1 polymer ?
#
loop_
_entity_poly.entity_id
_entity_poly.type
_entity_poly.pdbx_seq_one_letter_code
_entity_poly.pdbx_strand_id
1 'polypeptide(L)' 'MTKTILIAGTYDTKDAELTYLADVIRAQGGDVLRMDVGVLG' A
#
# COMPACT_ATOMS: atom_id res chain seq x y z
N MET A 1 18.71 6.10 -5.60
CA MET A 1 17.71 6.21 -4.52
C MET A 1 16.39 5.70 -5.06
N THR A 2 15.76 4.78 -4.35
CA THR A 2 14.46 4.23 -4.74
C THR A 2 13.36 5.24 -4.41
N LYS A 3 12.39 5.46 -5.31
CA LYS A 3 11.24 6.31 -5.02
C LYS A 3 10.29 5.57 -4.09
N THR A 4 9.99 6.17 -2.94
CA THR A 4 8.98 5.67 -2.01
C THR A 4 7.61 6.24 -2.36
N ILE A 5 6.62 5.37 -2.49
CA ILE A 5 5.22 5.72 -2.77
C ILE A 5 4.38 5.44 -1.52
N LEU A 6 3.55 6.42 -1.13
CA LEU A 6 2.56 6.24 -0.05
C LEU A 6 1.29 5.60 -0.60
N ILE A 7 0.92 4.44 -0.06
CA ILE A 7 -0.40 3.83 -0.27
C ILE A 7 -1.26 4.12 0.95
N ALA A 8 -2.26 4.98 0.77
CA ALA A 8 -3.30 5.27 1.75
C ALA A 8 -4.58 4.48 1.40
N GLY A 9 -5.12 3.73 2.35
CA GLY A 9 -6.35 2.96 2.14
C GLY A 9 -6.88 2.34 3.43
N THR A 10 -8.07 1.75 3.35
CA THR A 10 -8.77 1.12 4.47
C THR A 10 -8.38 -0.36 4.53
N TYR A 11 -7.36 -0.71 5.31
CA TYR A 11 -6.82 -2.08 5.33
C TYR A 11 -7.78 -3.09 5.97
N ASP A 12 -8.67 -2.63 6.85
CA ASP A 12 -9.79 -3.40 7.43
C ASP A 12 -10.69 -4.09 6.38
N THR A 13 -10.83 -3.50 5.20
CA THR A 13 -11.78 -3.92 4.16
C THR A 13 -11.13 -4.18 2.81
N LYS A 14 -9.86 -3.78 2.61
CA LYS A 14 -9.16 -3.81 1.32
C LYS A 14 -7.72 -4.32 1.38
N ASP A 15 -7.36 -5.11 2.40
CA ASP A 15 -6.00 -5.61 2.57
C ASP A 15 -5.45 -6.29 1.30
N ALA A 16 -6.24 -7.15 0.65
CA ALA A 16 -5.83 -7.87 -0.54
C ALA A 16 -5.55 -6.93 -1.72
N GLU A 17 -6.44 -5.97 -1.98
CA GLU A 17 -6.26 -4.99 -3.06
C GLU A 17 -5.07 -4.05 -2.81
N LEU A 18 -4.91 -3.58 -1.56
CA LEU A 18 -3.80 -2.69 -1.19
C LEU A 18 -2.45 -3.42 -1.19
N THR A 19 -2.44 -4.70 -0.83
CA THR A 19 -1.26 -5.56 -0.95
C THR A 19 -0.89 -5.81 -2.41
N TYR A 20 -1.86 -6.09 -3.28
CA TYR A 20 -1.63 -6.20 -4.72
C TYR A 20 -0.96 -4.95 -5.29
N LEU A 21 -1.45 -3.75 -4.95
CA LEU A 21 -0.82 -2.49 -5.39
C LEU A 21 0.62 -2.36 -4.89
N ALA A 22 0.88 -2.73 -3.64
CA ALA A 22 2.21 -2.67 -3.07
C ALA A 22 3.19 -3.60 -3.81
N ASP A 23 2.74 -4.80 -4.19
CA ASP A 23 3.56 -5.77 -4.90
C ASP A 23 3.83 -5.35 -6.34
N VAL A 24 2.85 -4.74 -7.01
CA VAL A 24 3.04 -4.13 -8.34
C VAL A 24 4.08 -3.00 -8.30
N ILE A 25 4.07 -2.16 -7.26
CA ILE A 25 5.06 -1.08 -7.09
C ILE A 25 6.47 -1.65 -6.85
N ARG A 26 6.58 -2.66 -5.97
CA ARG A 26 7.85 -3.34 -5.69
C ARG A 26 8.41 -4.04 -6.91
N ALA A 27 7.57 -4.70 -7.71
CA ALA A 27 7.96 -5.36 -8.95
C ALA A 27 8.53 -4.39 -10.00
N GLN A 28 8.16 -3.10 -9.92
CA GLN A 28 8.69 -2.02 -10.77
C GLN A 28 9.94 -1.35 -10.17
N GLY A 29 10.45 -1.83 -9.03
CA GLY A 29 11.61 -1.28 -8.36
C GLY A 29 11.34 -0.04 -7.53
N GLY A 30 10.08 0.20 -7.12
CA GLY A 30 9.70 1.24 -6.16
C GLY A 30 9.61 0.72 -4.73
N ASP A 31 9.67 1.63 -3.75
CA ASP A 31 9.42 1.33 -2.34
C ASP A 31 8.01 1.76 -1.95
N VAL A 32 7.46 1.15 -0.90
CA VAL A 32 6.09 1.39 -0.43
C VAL A 32 6.08 1.77 1.04
N LEU A 33 5.48 2.90 1.36
CA LEU A 33 5.02 3.26 2.70
C LEU A 33 3.51 3.07 2.76
N ARG A 34 2.99 2.41 3.80
CA ARG A 34 1.56 2.16 3.97
C ARG A 34 0.99 3.11 5.03
N MET A 35 -0.20 3.62 4.79
CA MET A 35 -0.99 4.35 5.78
C MET A 35 -2.39 3.76 5.79
N ASP A 36 -2.76 3.19 6.94
CA ASP A 36 -4.13 2.74 7.17
C ASP A 36 -5.00 3.94 7.59
N VAL A 37 -6.12 4.08 6.90
CA VAL A 37 -7.15 5.11 7.19
C VAL A 37 -8.52 4.47 7.43
N GLY A 38 -8.55 3.17 7.75
CA GLY A 38 -9.74 2.45 8.20
C GLY A 38 -10.33 3.05 9.48
N VAL A 39 -11.64 2.89 9.65
CA VAL A 39 -12.39 3.42 10.81
C VAL A 39 -13.15 2.34 11.58
N LEU A 40 -13.09 1.08 11.12
CA LEU A 40 -13.93 0.00 11.66
C LEU A 40 -13.39 -0.66 12.93
N GLY A 41 -12.17 -0.33 13.38
CA GLY A 41 -11.65 -0.75 14.70
C GLY A 41 -11.21 -2.19 14.78
#